data_AF-A0A1H4K4I8-F1
#
_entry.id   AF-A0A1H4K4I8-F1
#
_cell.length_a   1.000
_cell.length_b   1.000
_cell.length_c   1.000
_cell.angle_alpha   90.00
_cell.angle_beta   90.00
_cell.angle_gamma   90.00
#
_symmetry.space_group_name_H-M   'P 1'
#
loop_
_entity.id
_entity.type
_entity.pdbx_description
1 polymer ?
#
loop_
_entity_poly.entity_id
_entity_poly.type
_entity_poly.pdbx_seq_one_letter_code
_entity_poly.pdbx_strand_id
1 'polypeptide(L)'
;MSGAYRVRTTSGASYVLDLTRRTMIRERGLTDFSAKLRRDGDEAILLQVIQCQLGAAMVLLIDLSWPAVMNTTRVTTDVLSITEIEDAA
;
A
#
# COMPACT_ATOMS: atom_id res chain seq x y z
N MET A 1 -3.46 -14.05 -7.53
CA MET A 1 -4.32 -13.65 -6.39
C MET A 1 -5.20 -12.51 -6.86
N SER A 2 -6.45 -12.50 -6.39
CA SER A 2 -7.46 -11.46 -6.67
C SER A 2 -8.07 -11.04 -5.33
N GLY A 3 -8.67 -9.86 -5.28
CA GLY A 3 -9.26 -9.30 -4.06
C GLY A 3 -8.53 -8.05 -3.57
N ALA A 4 -9.16 -7.36 -2.63
CA ALA A 4 -8.64 -6.16 -2.00
C ALA A 4 -8.24 -6.45 -0.56
N TYR A 5 -7.10 -5.92 -0.13
CA TYR A 5 -6.54 -6.17 1.19
C TYR A 5 -6.12 -4.86 1.85
N ARG A 6 -6.49 -4.70 3.11
CA ARG A 6 -5.95 -3.65 3.98
C ARG A 6 -4.74 -4.17 4.74
N VAL A 7 -3.60 -3.51 4.56
CA VAL A 7 -2.33 -3.80 5.22
C VAL A 7 -2.02 -2.69 6.21
N ARG A 8 -1.83 -3.01 7.48
CA ARG A 8 -1.39 -2.05 8.50
C ARG A 8 0.04 -2.32 8.90
N THR A 9 0.78 -1.25 9.18
CA THR A 9 2.22 -1.31 9.49
C THR A 9 2.51 -0.71 10.86
N THR A 10 3.66 -1.04 11.45
CA THR A 10 4.07 -0.56 12.79
C THR A 10 4.16 0.96 12.91
N SER A 11 4.40 1.69 11.82
CA SER A 11 4.38 3.15 11.80
C SER A 11 2.97 3.75 11.83
N GLY A 12 1.92 2.93 11.98
CA GLY A 12 0.52 3.36 11.92
C GLY A 12 -0.01 3.62 10.50
N ALA A 13 0.77 3.37 9.44
CA ALA A 13 0.29 3.54 8.08
C ALA A 13 -0.64 2.38 7.66
N SER A 14 -1.70 2.72 6.94
CA SER A 14 -2.67 1.78 6.34
C SER A 14 -2.56 1.84 4.82
N TYR A 15 -2.53 0.69 4.17
CA TYR A 15 -2.49 0.56 2.73
C TYR A 15 -3.65 -0.31 2.26
N VAL A 16 -4.34 0.10 1.20
CA VAL A 16 -5.28 -0.75 0.47
C VAL A 16 -4.56 -1.23 -0.79
N LEU A 17 -4.45 -2.55 -0.93
CA LEU A 17 -3.91 -3.22 -2.10
C LEU A 17 -5.06 -3.93 -2.80
N ASP A 18 -5.49 -3.41 -3.95
CA ASP A 18 -6.43 -4.10 -4.82
C ASP A 18 -5.65 -4.88 -5.87
N LEU A 19 -5.60 -6.21 -5.69
CA LEU A 19 -4.88 -7.10 -6.61
C LEU A 19 -5.67 -7.37 -7.90
N THR A 20 -6.98 -7.08 -7.90
CA THR A 20 -7.85 -7.21 -9.07
C THR A 20 -7.67 -6.00 -9.99
N ARG A 21 -7.84 -4.79 -9.46
CA ARG A 21 -7.66 -3.53 -10.20
C ARG A 21 -6.19 -3.14 -10.39
N ARG A 22 -5.28 -3.81 -9.67
CA ARG A 22 -3.84 -3.51 -9.62
C ARG A 22 -3.57 -2.09 -9.16
N THR A 23 -4.14 -1.74 -8.01
CA THR A 23 -3.98 -0.41 -7.42
C THR A 23 -3.47 -0.50 -5.99
N MET A 24 -2.77 0.54 -5.57
CA MET A 24 -2.36 0.75 -4.19
C MET A 24 -2.77 2.15 -3.77
N ILE A 25 -3.44 2.24 -2.62
CA ILE A 25 -3.73 3.50 -1.95
C ILE A 25 -3.10 3.43 -0.57
N ARG A 26 -2.28 4.42 -0.22
CA ARG A 26 -1.95 4.65 1.18
C ARG A 26 -3.08 5.46 1.80
N GLU A 27 -3.98 4.77 2.50
CA GLU A 27 -4.98 5.45 3.32
C GLU A 27 -4.25 6.30 4.36
N ARG A 28 -4.79 7.49 4.67
CA ARG A 28 -4.28 8.25 5.82
C ARG A 28 -4.27 7.30 7.02
N GLY A 29 -3.13 7.17 7.68
CA GLY A 29 -3.07 6.39 8.92
C GLY A 29 -4.20 6.87 9.81
N LEU A 30 -5.00 5.95 10.32
CA LEU A 30 -6.15 6.23 11.20
C LEU A 30 -5.75 6.93 12.51
N THR A 31 -4.47 7.26 12.65
CA THR A 31 -3.85 7.83 13.83
C THR A 31 -2.86 8.93 13.42
N ASP A 32 -2.72 9.95 14.27
CA ASP A 32 -1.80 11.08 14.09
C ASP A 32 -0.31 10.66 14.13
N PHE A 33 -0.02 9.38 14.38
CA PHE A 33 1.34 8.83 14.50
C PHE A 33 2.02 8.56 13.16
N SER A 34 1.27 8.51 12.05
CA SER A 34 1.87 8.26 10.73
C SER A 34 2.27 9.58 10.04
N ALA A 35 3.51 9.66 9.54
CA ALA A 35 3.97 10.85 8.83
C ALA A 35 3.13 11.10 7.55
N LYS A 36 2.80 12.36 7.31
CA LYS A 36 2.17 12.81 6.07
C LYS A 36 3.18 12.69 4.93
N LEU A 37 2.85 11.93 3.89
CA LEU A 37 3.67 11.80 2.70
C LEU A 37 2.97 12.46 1.49
N ARG A 38 3.76 12.75 0.46
CA ARG A 38 3.21 13.20 -0.82
C ARG A 38 2.30 12.09 -1.36
N ARG A 39 1.13 12.49 -1.89
CA ARG A 39 0.14 11.60 -2.52
C ARG A 39 -0.55 10.60 -1.58
N ASP A 40 -0.64 10.92 -0.28
CA ASP A 40 -1.52 10.16 0.62
C ASP A 40 -2.98 10.28 0.19
N GLY A 41 -3.67 9.15 0.07
CA GLY A 41 -5.04 9.06 -0.47
C GLY A 41 -5.13 9.03 -1.99
N ASP A 42 -4.03 9.26 -2.71
CA ASP A 42 -4.01 9.08 -4.16
C ASP A 42 -3.78 7.60 -4.52
N GLU A 43 -4.30 7.23 -5.68
CA GLU A 43 -4.05 5.92 -6.27
C GLU A 43 -2.68 5.87 -6.97
N ALA A 44 -1.98 4.77 -6.75
CA ALA A 44 -0.80 4.34 -7.50
C ALA A 44 -1.09 3.02 -8.21
N ILE A 45 -0.49 2.81 -9.38
CA ILE A 45 -0.60 1.54 -10.09
C ILE A 45 0.29 0.52 -9.37
N LEU A 46 -0.29 -0.59 -8.92
CA LEU A 46 0.43 -1.69 -8.28
C LEU A 46 0.95 -2.65 -9.36
N LEU A 47 2.25 -2.55 -9.65
CA LEU A 47 2.89 -3.41 -10.63
C LEU A 47 3.17 -4.80 -10.05
N GLN A 48 3.67 -4.86 -8.81
CA GLN A 48 4.03 -6.12 -8.15
C GLN A 48 4.04 -5.99 -6.62
N VAL A 49 3.57 -7.04 -5.95
CA VAL A 49 3.85 -7.28 -4.53
C VAL A 49 5.09 -8.15 -4.45
N ILE A 50 6.21 -7.59 -3.99
CA ILE A 50 7.48 -8.33 -3.86
C ILE A 50 7.50 -9.07 -2.53
N GLN A 51 7.08 -8.41 -1.45
CA GLN A 51 6.99 -8.99 -0.12
C GLN A 51 5.84 -8.35 0.66
N CYS A 52 4.98 -9.16 1.28
CA CYS A 52 3.96 -8.70 2.21
C CYS A 52 3.61 -9.83 3.17
N GLN A 53 4.24 -9.83 4.35
CA GLN A 53 4.07 -10.86 5.37
C GLN A 53 4.13 -10.23 6.76
N LEU A 54 3.36 -10.79 7.70
CA LEU A 54 3.35 -10.32 9.09
C LEU A 54 4.76 -10.31 9.69
N GLY A 55 5.10 -9.25 10.43
CA GLY A 55 6.37 -9.11 11.13
C GLY A 55 7.57 -8.74 10.24
N ALA A 56 7.36 -8.45 8.95
CA ALA A 56 8.42 -7.96 8.07
C ALA A 56 7.95 -6.74 7.26
N ALA A 57 8.90 -5.96 6.77
CA ALA A 57 8.62 -4.85 5.86
C ALA A 57 7.84 -5.33 4.62
N MET A 58 6.85 -4.53 4.22
CA MET A 58 6.21 -4.69 2.92
C MET A 58 7.06 -4.02 1.84
N VAL A 59 7.23 -4.71 0.72
CA VAL A 59 7.96 -4.22 -0.45
C VAL A 59 7.06 -4.33 -1.68
N LEU A 60 6.77 -3.19 -2.30
CA LEU A 60 5.93 -3.08 -3.48
C LEU A 60 6.69 -2.41 -4.62
N LEU A 61 6.42 -2.86 -5.84
CA LEU A 61 6.77 -2.13 -7.06
C LEU A 61 5.50 -1.41 -7.55
N ILE A 62 5.57 -0.09 -7.66
CA ILE A 62 4.43 0.76 -8.04
C ILE A 62 4.82 1.72 -9.16
N ASP A 63 3.85 2.14 -9.95
CA ASP A 63 3.98 3.29 -10.84
C ASP A 63 3.15 4.45 -10.28
N LEU A 64 3.81 5.61 -10.16
CA LEU A 64 3.22 6.86 -9.68
C LEU A 64 2.79 7.77 -10.83
N SER A 65 2.89 7.32 -12.09
CA SER A 65 2.62 8.11 -13.30
C SER A 65 3.41 9.42 -13.32
N TRP A 66 4.63 9.40 -12.78
CA TRP A 66 5.50 10.58 -12.73
C TRP A 66 6.38 10.64 -13.98
N PRO A 67 6.52 11.80 -14.63
CA PRO A 67 7.32 11.92 -15.85
C PRO A 67 8.75 11.38 -15.67
N ALA A 68 9.20 10.56 -16.63
CA ALA A 68 10.52 9.93 -16.66
C ALA A 68 10.84 8.95 -15.50
N VAL A 69 9.87 8.57 -14.67
CA VAL A 69 10.03 7.52 -13.66
C VAL A 69 9.24 6.29 -14.09
N MET A 70 9.93 5.20 -14.42
CA MET A 70 9.29 3.97 -14.89
C MET A 70 8.55 3.22 -13.78
N ASN A 71 9.10 3.21 -12.58
CA ASN A 71 8.52 2.61 -11.39
C ASN A 71 9.20 3.17 -10.15
N THR A 72 8.59 2.92 -9.00
CA THR A 72 9.08 3.25 -7.67
C THR A 72 8.98 2.01 -6.80
N THR A 73 10.04 1.72 -6.05
CA THR A 73 9.96 0.72 -4.98
C THR A 73 9.50 1.38 -3.69
N ARG A 74 8.40 0.89 -3.11
CA ARG A 74 7.87 1.33 -1.83
C ARG A 74 8.22 0.30 -0.76
N VAL A 75 8.95 0.74 0.26
CA VAL A 75 9.29 -0.07 1.43
C VAL A 75 8.61 0.53 2.66
N THR A 76 7.97 -0.29 3.47
CA THR A 76 7.32 0.14 4.72
C THR A 76 8.07 -0.35 5.95
N THR A 77 7.61 0.06 7.14
CA THR A 77 7.94 -0.68 8.36
C THR A 77 7.18 -2.01 8.40
N ASP A 78 7.41 -2.82 9.43
CA ASP A 78 6.85 -4.17 9.53
C ASP A 78 5.32 -4.19 9.46
N VAL A 79 4.80 -5.16 8.72
CA VAL A 79 3.37 -5.42 8.61
C VAL A 79 2.83 -6.00 9.92
N LEU A 80 1.78 -5.40 10.44
CA LEU A 80 1.06 -5.83 11.64
C LEU A 80 -0.19 -6.65 11.33
N SER A 81 -0.89 -6.33 10.25
CA SER A 81 -2.10 -7.06 9.85
C SER A 81 -2.29 -7.01 8.34
N ILE A 82 -2.86 -8.08 7.80
CA ILE A 82 -3.36 -8.17 6.42
C ILE A 82 -4.79 -8.66 6.54
N THR A 83 -5.75 -7.87 6.08
CA THR A 83 -7.18 -8.20 6.18
C THR A 83 -7.81 -8.01 4.82
N GLU A 84 -8.48 -9.03 4.31
CA GLU A 84 -9.30 -8.91 3.11
C GLU A 84 -10.44 -7.93 3.39
N ILE A 85 -10.72 -7.06 2.41
CA ILE A 85 -11.80 -6.08 2.49
C ILE A 85 -12.71 -6.29 1.27
N GLU A 86 -14.02 -6.21 1.50
CA GLU A 86 -14.96 -6.13 0.39
C GLU A 86 -14.81 -4.77 -0.28
N ASP A 87 -14.90 -4.75 -1.62
CA ASP A 87 -14.97 -3.51 -2.38
C ASP A 87 -16.10 -2.65 -1.77
N ALA A 88 -15.78 -1.44 -1.30
CA ALA A 88 -16.83 -0.51 -0.92
C ALA A 88 -17.61 -0.23 -2.21
N ALA A 89 -18.87 -0.70 -2.24
CA ALA A 89 -19.79 -0.58 -3.37
C ALA A 89 -19.83 0.84 -3.96
#